data_AF-A0A1T4M7N3-F1
#
_entry.id   AF-A0A1T4M7N3-F1
#
_cell.length_a   1.000
_cell.length_b   1.000
_cell.length_c   1.000
_cell.angle_alpha   90.00
_cell.angle_beta   90.00
_cell.angle_gamma   90.00
#
_symmetry.space_group_name_H-M   'P 1'
#
loop_
_entity.id
_entity.type
_entity.pdbx_description
1 polymer ?
#
loop_
_entity_poly.entity_id
_entity_poly.type
_entity_poly.pdbx_seq_one_letter_code
_entity_poly.pdbx_strand_id
1 'polypeptide(L)'
;MKNHSLRRSLLLFLSGMLFPVVTVLAAPGLQVIVDAESAKANIALLGKKQVTDQELNDAAALYGNQQLIAKVKSYSGAGKDVFISTLKAMIIDGNIKGDDPYNWRSVKAALPEMKQLIGQIDANSASFIEEVKNSILSYTPAGLDITIKACFLAGGGALGFTIGNDKTFNVALQKLDNDFNAMKLLVAHELYHIVQAEGQSMRKKTITGKDPYFLQATAALLENLWSEGSANLAGDFAGFEGKSAFAKEQTAEWAKNADRRRENFALFEAVLYKSYYDTSAKRYEQHYNICFSTAYDETAYFTGYEMAKAIVKYKGRKALADLVLADPANFIAAYIDIYKSEKDSRLIRFDASTEAIVAEMLQRSREWVKP
;
A
#
# COMPACT_ATOMS: atom_id res chain seq x y z
N MET A 1 90.31 8.11 -23.01
CA MET A 1 89.62 9.41 -22.89
C MET A 1 88.27 9.27 -23.60
N LYS A 2 87.22 8.91 -22.86
CA LYS A 2 86.10 9.77 -22.41
C LYS A 2 85.38 10.49 -23.56
N ASN A 3 84.21 9.98 -23.95
CA ASN A 3 83.16 10.73 -24.63
C ASN A 3 81.85 10.56 -23.84
N HIS A 4 81.34 11.67 -23.32
CA HIS A 4 80.06 11.79 -22.62
C HIS A 4 78.93 12.04 -23.64
N SER A 5 77.86 11.24 -23.56
CA SER A 5 76.60 11.48 -24.28
C SER A 5 75.48 11.65 -23.24
N LEU A 6 75.01 12.89 -23.06
CA LEU A 6 73.83 13.23 -22.27
C LEU A 6 72.55 12.75 -22.99
N ARG A 7 71.73 11.93 -22.32
CA ARG A 7 70.34 11.65 -22.70
C ARG A 7 69.41 12.65 -21.99
N ARG A 8 68.52 13.26 -22.77
CA ARG A 8 67.46 14.18 -22.32
C ARG A 8 66.29 13.38 -21.71
N SER A 9 65.83 13.79 -20.53
CA SER A 9 64.57 13.33 -19.94
C SER A 9 63.40 14.19 -20.43
N LEU A 10 62.35 13.54 -20.92
CA LEU A 10 61.10 14.14 -21.36
C LEU A 10 60.12 14.14 -20.18
N LEU A 11 59.70 15.32 -19.70
CA LEU A 11 58.60 15.46 -18.74
C LEU A 11 57.27 15.46 -19.51
N LEU A 12 56.38 14.49 -19.22
CA LEU A 12 54.98 14.52 -19.65
C LEU A 12 54.13 15.27 -18.62
N PHE A 13 53.47 16.34 -19.03
CA PHE A 13 52.39 16.99 -18.29
C PHE A 13 51.08 16.24 -18.56
N LEU A 14 50.52 15.57 -17.54
CA LEU A 14 49.14 15.09 -17.55
C LEU A 14 48.23 16.24 -17.08
N SER A 15 47.50 16.85 -18.02
CA SER A 15 46.38 17.74 -17.70
C SER A 15 45.16 16.90 -17.34
N GLY A 16 44.80 16.88 -16.06
CA GLY A 16 43.56 16.27 -15.58
C GLY A 16 42.36 17.10 -16.02
N MET A 17 41.49 16.53 -16.85
CA MET A 17 40.15 17.07 -17.10
C MET A 17 39.28 16.80 -15.87
N LEU A 18 39.01 17.86 -15.10
CA LEU A 18 37.94 17.88 -14.11
C LEU A 18 36.60 17.92 -14.85
N PHE A 19 35.90 16.79 -14.90
CA PHE A 19 34.49 16.78 -15.29
C PHE A 19 33.66 17.40 -14.14
N PRO A 20 32.81 18.41 -14.41
CA PRO A 20 31.89 18.89 -13.41
C PRO A 20 30.90 17.77 -13.07
N VAL A 21 30.89 17.35 -11.80
CA VAL A 21 29.81 16.53 -11.26
C VAL A 21 28.56 17.41 -11.24
N VAL A 22 27.69 17.24 -12.22
CA VAL A 22 26.36 17.85 -12.20
C VAL A 22 25.54 17.10 -11.16
N THR A 23 25.44 17.67 -9.95
CA THR A 23 24.51 17.20 -8.93
C THR A 23 23.11 17.56 -9.40
N VAL A 24 22.40 16.59 -9.99
CA VAL A 24 20.96 16.73 -10.23
C VAL A 24 20.29 16.68 -8.86
N LEU A 25 19.94 17.85 -8.32
CA LEU A 25 19.04 17.91 -7.16
C LEU A 25 17.73 17.28 -7.61
N ALA A 26 17.39 16.12 -7.02
CA ALA A 26 16.10 15.49 -7.25
C ALA A 26 15.00 16.50 -6.91
N ALA A 27 14.07 16.73 -7.84
CA ALA A 27 12.96 17.62 -7.60
C ALA A 27 12.14 17.11 -6.39
N PRO A 28 11.67 17.99 -5.49
CA PRO A 28 10.84 17.59 -4.36
C PRO A 28 9.59 16.85 -4.85
N GLY A 29 9.21 15.76 -4.17
CA GLY A 29 8.02 14.98 -4.55
C GLY A 29 8.02 13.53 -4.06
N LEU A 30 7.26 12.68 -4.75
CA LEU A 30 7.14 11.26 -4.44
C LEU A 30 8.32 10.46 -5.01
N GLN A 31 9.04 9.75 -4.15
CA GLN A 31 10.04 8.75 -4.52
C GLN A 31 9.55 7.35 -4.14
N VAL A 32 9.63 6.42 -5.08
CA VAL A 32 9.29 5.00 -4.87
C VAL A 32 10.56 4.17 -4.98
N ILE A 33 10.82 3.38 -3.95
CA ILE A 33 11.93 2.43 -3.89
C ILE A 33 11.38 1.01 -4.01
N VAL A 34 12.06 0.17 -4.80
CA VAL A 34 11.81 -1.27 -4.85
C VAL A 34 12.95 -2.01 -4.19
N ASP A 35 12.62 -2.86 -3.22
CA ASP A 35 13.56 -3.77 -2.56
C ASP A 35 13.07 -5.20 -2.75
N ALA A 36 13.88 -6.03 -3.43
CA ALA A 36 13.58 -7.44 -3.66
C ALA A 36 14.66 -8.36 -3.07
N GLU A 37 15.58 -7.85 -2.26
CA GLU A 37 16.75 -8.61 -1.80
C GLU A 37 16.34 -9.81 -0.94
N SER A 38 15.36 -9.62 -0.06
CA SER A 38 14.86 -10.68 0.83
C SER A 38 14.18 -11.81 0.06
N ALA A 39 13.30 -11.47 -0.90
CA ALA A 39 12.70 -12.47 -1.78
C ALA A 39 13.76 -13.24 -2.59
N LYS A 40 14.72 -12.53 -3.21
CA LYS A 40 15.80 -13.15 -3.98
C LYS A 40 16.62 -14.13 -3.15
N ALA A 41 17.00 -13.74 -1.93
CA ALA A 41 17.77 -14.59 -1.03
C ALA A 41 16.99 -15.86 -0.67
N ASN A 42 15.73 -15.73 -0.24
CA ASN A 42 14.91 -16.90 0.15
C ASN A 42 14.65 -17.83 -1.05
N ILE A 43 14.34 -17.28 -2.23
CA ILE A 43 14.14 -18.05 -3.46
C ILE A 43 15.41 -18.80 -3.87
N ALA A 44 16.57 -18.15 -3.77
CA ALA A 44 17.86 -18.76 -4.06
C ALA A 44 18.17 -19.91 -3.10
N LEU A 45 17.95 -19.71 -1.79
CA LEU A 45 18.15 -20.74 -0.77
C LEU A 45 17.22 -21.92 -0.97
N LEU A 46 15.93 -21.68 -1.21
CA LEU A 46 14.94 -22.72 -1.50
C LEU A 46 15.20 -23.44 -2.83
N GLY A 47 16.03 -22.90 -3.71
CA GLY A 47 16.53 -23.59 -4.91
C GLY A 47 17.65 -24.61 -4.64
N LYS A 48 18.25 -24.60 -3.45
CA LYS A 48 19.34 -25.50 -3.06
C LYS A 48 18.82 -26.79 -2.44
N LYS A 49 19.73 -27.76 -2.25
CA LYS A 49 19.51 -29.01 -1.48
C LYS A 49 20.28 -29.04 -0.16
N GLN A 50 21.16 -28.07 0.05
CA GLN A 50 22.00 -27.91 1.23
C GLN A 50 22.15 -26.41 1.51
N VAL A 51 22.34 -26.08 2.78
CA VAL A 51 22.51 -24.69 3.23
C VAL A 51 23.33 -24.67 4.51
N THR A 52 24.15 -23.63 4.66
CA THR A 52 24.93 -23.36 5.88
C THR A 52 24.16 -22.48 6.85
N ASP A 53 24.51 -22.55 8.13
CA ASP A 53 23.90 -21.67 9.14
C ASP A 53 24.22 -20.19 8.89
N GLN A 54 25.37 -19.90 8.27
CA GLN A 54 25.74 -18.54 7.88
C GLN A 54 24.78 -18.00 6.81
N GLU A 55 24.53 -18.75 5.73
CA GLU A 55 23.61 -18.34 4.67
C GLU A 55 22.18 -18.06 5.19
N LEU A 56 21.70 -18.88 6.13
CA LEU A 56 20.40 -18.67 6.77
C LEU A 56 20.37 -17.43 7.66
N ASN A 57 21.45 -17.17 8.39
CA ASN A 57 21.56 -15.98 9.22
C ASN A 57 21.67 -14.71 8.39
N ASP A 58 22.42 -14.76 7.29
CA ASP A 58 22.54 -13.65 6.33
C ASP A 58 21.19 -13.32 5.72
N ALA A 59 20.45 -14.34 5.24
CA ALA A 59 19.10 -14.15 4.73
C ALA A 59 18.17 -13.55 5.80
N ALA A 60 18.18 -14.09 7.03
CA ALA A 60 17.36 -13.56 8.12
C ALA A 60 17.74 -12.13 8.55
N ALA A 61 18.95 -11.66 8.22
CA ALA A 61 19.42 -10.32 8.52
C ALA A 61 19.00 -9.28 7.48
N LEU A 62 18.53 -9.69 6.29
CA LEU A 62 18.03 -8.77 5.27
C LEU A 62 16.80 -8.00 5.77
N TYR A 63 16.70 -6.72 5.38
CA TYR A 63 15.67 -5.81 5.86
C TYR A 63 14.24 -6.37 5.73
N GLY A 64 13.85 -6.81 4.53
CA GLY A 64 12.52 -7.39 4.30
C GLY A 64 12.25 -8.65 5.12
N ASN A 65 13.24 -9.53 5.29
CA ASN A 65 13.10 -10.70 6.16
C ASN A 65 12.97 -10.32 7.64
N GLN A 66 13.63 -9.25 8.11
CA GLN A 66 13.41 -8.73 9.46
C GLN A 66 11.97 -8.23 9.64
N GLN A 67 11.41 -7.53 8.64
CA GLN A 67 9.99 -7.12 8.64
C GLN A 67 9.06 -8.34 8.67
N LEU A 68 9.31 -9.35 7.83
CA LEU A 68 8.56 -10.60 7.82
C LEU A 68 8.61 -11.31 9.19
N ILE A 69 9.80 -11.44 9.78
CA ILE A 69 9.99 -12.05 11.10
C ILE A 69 9.22 -11.28 12.17
N ALA A 70 9.29 -9.95 12.18
CA ALA A 70 8.53 -9.13 13.11
C ALA A 70 7.01 -9.32 12.95
N LYS A 71 6.50 -9.31 11.71
CA LYS A 71 5.09 -9.54 11.41
C LYS A 71 4.63 -10.92 11.89
N VAL A 72 5.36 -11.97 11.51
CA VAL A 72 5.01 -13.35 11.88
C VAL A 72 5.04 -13.55 13.39
N LYS A 73 6.04 -12.98 14.07
CA LYS A 73 6.13 -13.00 15.52
C LYS A 73 4.93 -12.35 16.20
N SER A 74 4.40 -11.26 15.64
CA SER A 74 3.28 -10.52 16.23
C SER A 74 1.99 -11.34 16.37
N TYR A 75 1.74 -12.31 15.47
CA TYR A 75 0.51 -13.11 15.49
C TYR A 75 0.71 -14.58 15.88
N SER A 76 1.92 -15.12 15.77
CA SER A 76 2.21 -16.54 16.05
C SER A 76 3.24 -16.76 17.16
N GLY A 77 3.95 -15.72 17.58
CA GLY A 77 5.12 -15.84 18.46
C GLY A 77 6.38 -16.38 17.78
N ALA A 78 6.31 -16.88 16.54
CA ALA A 78 7.45 -17.42 15.81
C ALA A 78 8.44 -16.31 15.40
N GLY A 79 9.67 -16.40 15.92
CA GLY A 79 10.75 -15.45 15.69
C GLY A 79 11.82 -15.94 14.71
N LYS A 80 12.99 -15.27 14.74
CA LYS A 80 14.13 -15.56 13.84
C LYS A 80 14.61 -17.02 13.92
N ASP A 81 14.59 -17.61 15.11
CA ASP A 81 14.94 -19.01 15.35
C ASP A 81 14.00 -19.98 14.60
N VAL A 82 12.70 -19.70 14.62
CA VAL A 82 11.69 -20.47 13.88
C VAL A 82 11.85 -20.23 12.37
N PHE A 83 12.10 -18.99 11.94
CA PHE A 83 12.40 -18.67 10.54
C PHE A 83 13.56 -19.53 10.01
N ILE A 84 14.69 -19.53 10.71
CA ILE A 84 15.91 -20.25 10.31
C ILE A 84 15.67 -21.76 10.28
N SER A 85 15.12 -22.32 11.36
CA SER A 85 14.93 -23.76 11.49
C SER A 85 13.94 -24.33 10.47
N THR A 86 12.81 -23.65 10.24
CA THR A 86 11.80 -24.08 9.27
C THR A 86 12.26 -23.90 7.82
N LEU A 87 12.98 -22.82 7.50
CA LEU A 87 13.60 -22.63 6.18
C LEU A 87 14.65 -23.72 5.91
N LYS A 88 15.50 -24.03 6.89
CA LYS A 88 16.49 -25.12 6.80
C LYS A 88 15.83 -26.48 6.55
N ALA A 89 14.78 -26.81 7.30
CA ALA A 89 14.02 -28.04 7.13
C ALA A 89 13.42 -28.13 5.72
N MET A 90 12.82 -27.04 5.23
CA MET A 90 12.29 -27.00 3.86
C MET A 90 13.37 -27.21 2.77
N ILE A 91 14.58 -26.70 2.99
CA ILE A 91 15.69 -26.84 2.04
C ILE A 91 16.27 -28.27 2.04
N ILE A 92 16.54 -28.82 3.22
CA ILE A 92 17.24 -30.10 3.38
C ILE A 92 16.28 -31.29 3.27
N ASP A 93 15.17 -31.23 4.02
CA ASP A 93 14.24 -32.35 4.15
C ASP A 93 13.09 -32.28 3.13
N GLY A 94 12.90 -31.11 2.49
CA GLY A 94 11.78 -30.86 1.58
C GLY A 94 10.42 -30.76 2.28
N ASN A 95 10.40 -30.76 3.61
CA ASN A 95 9.20 -30.66 4.42
C ASN A 95 9.50 -30.04 5.80
N ILE A 96 8.48 -29.47 6.42
CA ILE A 96 8.50 -28.97 7.80
C ILE A 96 7.65 -29.91 8.66
N LYS A 97 8.13 -30.28 9.84
CA LYS A 97 7.33 -31.03 10.81
C LYS A 97 6.54 -30.05 11.67
N GLY A 98 5.22 -30.19 11.70
CA GLY A 98 4.33 -29.30 12.45
C GLY A 98 4.04 -27.99 11.71
N ASP A 99 3.94 -26.91 12.49
CA ASP A 99 3.51 -25.60 12.03
C ASP A 99 4.51 -24.96 11.06
N ASP A 100 3.98 -24.25 10.07
CA ASP A 100 4.74 -23.53 9.06
C ASP A 100 4.31 -22.05 9.06
N PRO A 101 4.65 -21.28 10.12
CA PRO A 101 4.13 -19.91 10.30
C PRO A 101 4.62 -18.93 9.23
N TYR A 102 5.69 -19.29 8.52
CA TYR A 102 6.26 -18.54 7.40
C TYR A 102 5.80 -19.05 6.02
N ASN A 103 4.93 -20.06 5.96
CA ASN A 103 4.38 -20.64 4.75
C ASN A 103 5.42 -21.12 3.72
N TRP A 104 6.54 -21.66 4.18
CA TRP A 104 7.60 -22.15 3.28
C TRP A 104 7.11 -23.25 2.34
N ARG A 105 6.11 -24.06 2.73
CA ARG A 105 5.49 -25.04 1.81
C ARG A 105 4.87 -24.35 0.60
N SER A 106 4.12 -23.26 0.83
CA SER A 106 3.53 -22.44 -0.23
C SER A 106 4.61 -21.76 -1.07
N VAL A 107 5.65 -21.22 -0.42
CA VAL A 107 6.78 -20.58 -1.13
C VAL A 107 7.51 -21.60 -2.01
N LYS A 108 7.75 -22.82 -1.51
CA LYS A 108 8.40 -23.88 -2.27
C LYS A 108 7.58 -24.27 -3.50
N ALA A 109 6.26 -24.38 -3.36
CA ALA A 109 5.36 -24.72 -4.45
C ALA A 109 5.33 -23.62 -5.54
N ALA A 110 5.35 -22.34 -5.15
CA ALA A 110 5.30 -21.18 -6.04
C ALA A 110 6.68 -20.69 -6.54
N LEU A 111 7.75 -21.47 -6.35
CA LEU A 111 9.11 -21.05 -6.71
C LEU A 111 9.27 -20.67 -8.19
N PRO A 112 8.74 -21.43 -9.17
CA PRO A 112 8.86 -21.07 -10.58
C PRO A 112 8.24 -19.71 -10.89
N GLU A 113 7.05 -19.46 -10.38
CA GLU A 113 6.27 -18.23 -10.55
C GLU A 113 6.99 -17.04 -9.91
N MET A 114 7.47 -17.17 -8.68
CA MET A 114 8.20 -16.10 -8.02
C MET A 114 9.53 -15.77 -8.70
N LYS A 115 10.24 -16.77 -9.24
CA LYS A 115 11.46 -16.52 -10.03
C LYS A 115 11.16 -15.69 -11.27
N GLN A 116 10.03 -15.97 -11.93
CA GLN A 116 9.59 -15.20 -13.09
C GLN A 116 9.23 -13.76 -12.70
N LEU A 117 8.44 -13.56 -11.62
CA LEU A 117 8.13 -12.22 -11.10
C LEU A 117 9.37 -11.41 -10.76
N ILE A 118 10.32 -12.01 -10.04
CA ILE A 118 11.59 -11.35 -9.69
C ILE A 118 12.36 -10.97 -10.96
N GLY A 119 12.43 -11.87 -11.95
CA GLY A 119 13.05 -11.58 -13.23
C GLY A 119 12.38 -10.41 -13.95
N GLN A 120 11.05 -10.31 -13.88
CA GLN A 120 10.29 -9.19 -14.44
C GLN A 120 10.52 -7.88 -13.67
N ILE A 121 10.56 -7.93 -12.33
CA ILE A 121 10.89 -6.77 -11.48
C ILE A 121 12.29 -6.26 -11.83
N ASP A 122 13.28 -7.13 -11.96
CA ASP A 122 14.65 -6.74 -12.28
C ASP A 122 14.78 -6.16 -13.69
N ALA A 123 14.17 -6.84 -14.67
CA ALA A 123 14.22 -6.39 -16.07
C ALA A 123 13.44 -5.08 -16.31
N ASN A 124 12.44 -4.79 -15.49
CA ASN A 124 11.51 -3.67 -15.69
C ASN A 124 11.48 -2.72 -14.48
N SER A 125 12.53 -2.69 -13.65
CA SER A 125 12.51 -1.95 -12.37
C SER A 125 12.17 -0.47 -12.55
N ALA A 126 12.78 0.19 -13.54
CA ALA A 126 12.52 1.60 -13.82
C ALA A 126 11.07 1.86 -14.26
N SER A 127 10.52 1.04 -15.17
CA SER A 127 9.13 1.22 -15.62
C SER A 127 8.13 0.84 -14.54
N PHE A 128 8.41 -0.19 -13.74
CA PHE A 128 7.62 -0.55 -12.56
C PHE A 128 7.53 0.64 -11.59
N ILE A 129 8.67 1.22 -11.22
CA ILE A 129 8.76 2.36 -10.32
C ILE A 129 7.97 3.54 -10.88
N GLU A 130 8.16 3.89 -12.14
CA GLU A 130 7.48 5.02 -12.77
C GLU A 130 5.97 4.80 -12.92
N GLU A 131 5.50 3.61 -13.27
CA GLU A 131 4.07 3.31 -13.38
C GLU A 131 3.37 3.38 -12.02
N VAL A 132 3.95 2.77 -10.99
CA VAL A 132 3.45 2.84 -9.61
C VAL A 132 3.44 4.29 -9.13
N LYS A 133 4.56 5.01 -9.31
CA LYS A 133 4.70 6.41 -8.95
C LYS A 133 3.65 7.27 -9.65
N ASN A 134 3.45 7.12 -10.95
CA ASN A 134 2.48 7.93 -11.71
C ASN A 134 1.03 7.69 -11.25
N SER A 135 0.72 6.47 -10.85
CA SER A 135 -0.60 6.10 -10.32
C SER A 135 -0.88 6.80 -8.98
N ILE A 136 0.13 6.87 -8.10
CA ILE A 136 0.04 7.50 -6.76
C ILE A 136 0.16 9.03 -6.84
N LEU A 137 1.12 9.54 -7.61
CA LEU A 137 1.45 10.96 -7.72
C LEU A 137 0.26 11.79 -8.21
N SER A 138 -0.57 11.20 -9.07
CA SER A 138 -1.80 11.79 -9.58
C SER A 138 -2.78 12.22 -8.47
N TYR A 139 -2.70 11.61 -7.30
CA TYR A 139 -3.58 11.85 -6.15
C TYR A 139 -2.80 12.27 -4.89
N THR A 140 -1.55 12.71 -5.07
CA THR A 140 -0.68 13.17 -3.99
C THR A 140 -0.69 14.71 -3.92
N PRO A 141 -0.97 15.34 -2.76
CA PRO A 141 -0.87 16.78 -2.60
C PRO A 141 0.46 17.36 -3.07
N ALA A 142 0.41 18.55 -3.67
CA ALA A 142 1.61 19.32 -3.95
C ALA A 142 2.35 19.65 -2.64
N GLY A 143 3.68 19.50 -2.64
CA GLY A 143 4.52 19.82 -1.49
C GLY A 143 4.73 18.68 -0.50
N LEU A 144 4.14 17.51 -0.71
CA LEU A 144 4.55 16.29 -0.01
C LEU A 144 5.84 15.75 -0.64
N ASP A 145 6.92 15.77 0.14
CA ASP A 145 8.18 15.12 -0.19
C ASP A 145 8.27 13.83 0.62
N ILE A 146 8.07 12.70 -0.06
CA ILE A 146 7.95 11.40 0.60
C ILE A 146 8.70 10.33 -0.17
N THR A 147 9.51 9.56 0.55
CA THR A 147 10.12 8.33 0.05
C THR A 147 9.37 7.15 0.64
N ILE A 148 8.81 6.32 -0.24
CA ILE A 148 8.08 5.10 0.12
C ILE A 148 8.70 3.89 -0.56
N LYS A 149 8.56 2.72 0.05
CA LYS A 149 9.22 1.49 -0.40
C LYS A 149 8.23 0.35 -0.59
N ALA A 150 8.31 -0.32 -1.74
CA ALA A 150 7.76 -1.66 -1.92
C ALA A 150 8.85 -2.69 -1.63
N CYS A 151 8.67 -3.50 -0.58
CA CYS A 151 9.57 -4.58 -0.22
C CYS A 151 8.95 -5.93 -0.58
N PHE A 152 9.55 -6.63 -1.54
CA PHE A 152 9.09 -7.93 -2.00
C PHE A 152 9.67 -9.05 -1.14
N LEU A 153 8.78 -9.92 -0.67
CA LEU A 153 9.06 -11.02 0.23
C LEU A 153 8.68 -12.36 -0.41
N ALA A 154 9.36 -13.40 0.05
CA ALA A 154 8.95 -14.78 -0.16
C ALA A 154 8.72 -15.38 1.23
N GLY A 155 7.44 -15.60 1.59
CA GLY A 155 7.02 -16.10 2.91
C GLY A 155 5.89 -15.28 3.56
N GLY A 156 5.37 -15.79 4.67
CA GLY A 156 4.32 -15.15 5.47
C GLY A 156 2.89 -15.49 5.07
N GLY A 157 1.94 -15.22 5.97
CA GLY A 157 0.50 -15.51 5.80
C GLY A 157 -0.33 -14.39 5.17
N ALA A 158 0.12 -13.14 5.26
CA ALA A 158 -0.57 -11.98 4.70
C ALA A 158 -0.25 -11.82 3.19
N LEU A 159 -1.14 -11.17 2.44
CA LEU A 159 -0.85 -10.73 1.05
C LEU A 159 0.18 -9.61 1.04
N GLY A 160 0.00 -8.65 1.94
CA GLY A 160 0.99 -7.66 2.28
C GLY A 160 0.76 -7.07 3.66
N PHE A 161 1.68 -6.22 4.11
CA PHE A 161 1.56 -5.52 5.40
C PHE A 161 2.53 -4.35 5.51
N THR A 162 2.18 -3.41 6.39
CA THR A 162 3.08 -2.39 6.95
C THR A 162 3.41 -2.74 8.41
N ILE A 163 4.47 -2.14 8.96
CA ILE A 163 4.82 -2.28 10.39
C ILE A 163 5.06 -0.91 10.99
N GLY A 164 4.29 -0.59 12.03
CA GLY A 164 4.41 0.69 12.74
C GLY A 164 4.27 1.88 11.79
N ASN A 165 5.23 2.80 11.86
CA ASN A 165 5.28 4.00 11.02
C ASN A 165 6.34 3.88 9.90
N ASP A 166 6.82 2.67 9.60
CA ASP A 166 7.76 2.47 8.50
C ASP A 166 7.07 2.76 7.17
N LYS A 167 7.72 3.53 6.29
CA LYS A 167 7.21 3.89 4.96
C LYS A 167 7.44 2.77 3.94
N THR A 168 7.22 1.53 4.37
CA THR A 168 7.40 0.32 3.57
C THR A 168 6.13 -0.52 3.56
N PHE A 169 5.67 -0.84 2.36
CA PHE A 169 4.71 -1.90 2.13
C PHE A 169 5.45 -3.20 1.79
N ASN A 170 5.19 -4.26 2.54
CA ASN A 170 5.78 -5.57 2.35
C ASN A 170 4.82 -6.46 1.57
N VAL A 171 5.28 -7.13 0.50
CA VAL A 171 4.42 -7.87 -0.44
C VAL A 171 4.86 -9.33 -0.54
N ALA A 172 3.94 -10.26 -0.34
CA ALA A 172 4.20 -11.70 -0.45
C ALA A 172 4.05 -12.19 -1.89
N LEU A 173 5.16 -12.43 -2.59
CA LEU A 173 5.16 -12.82 -4.01
C LEU A 173 4.46 -14.15 -4.29
N GLN A 174 4.46 -15.07 -3.34
CA GLN A 174 3.85 -16.40 -3.50
C GLN A 174 2.31 -16.38 -3.62
N LYS A 175 1.68 -15.21 -3.45
CA LYS A 175 0.22 -15.02 -3.52
C LYS A 175 -0.26 -14.33 -4.80
N LEU A 176 0.63 -14.07 -5.75
CA LEU A 176 0.36 -13.22 -6.93
C LEU A 176 0.32 -13.97 -8.27
N ASP A 177 0.44 -15.31 -8.28
CA ASP A 177 0.32 -16.15 -9.49
C ASP A 177 1.12 -15.71 -10.71
N ASN A 178 2.30 -15.11 -10.51
CA ASN A 178 3.11 -14.50 -11.57
C ASN A 178 2.43 -13.36 -12.36
N ASP A 179 1.48 -12.66 -11.74
CA ASP A 179 0.81 -11.52 -12.36
C ASP A 179 1.49 -10.19 -12.05
N PHE A 180 2.48 -9.85 -12.87
CA PHE A 180 3.24 -8.60 -12.73
C PHE A 180 2.38 -7.34 -12.84
N ASN A 181 1.33 -7.37 -13.67
CA ASN A 181 0.49 -6.19 -13.85
C ASN A 181 -0.47 -6.00 -12.68
N ALA A 182 -1.08 -7.08 -12.20
CA ALA A 182 -1.90 -7.03 -10.99
C ALA A 182 -1.07 -6.60 -9.76
N MET A 183 0.19 -7.06 -9.67
CA MET A 183 1.13 -6.65 -8.62
C MET A 183 1.39 -5.14 -8.63
N LYS A 184 1.53 -4.50 -9.80
CA LYS A 184 1.70 -3.04 -9.89
C LYS A 184 0.50 -2.30 -9.30
N LEU A 185 -0.71 -2.74 -9.62
CA LEU A 185 -1.94 -2.13 -9.10
C LEU A 185 -2.06 -2.30 -7.59
N LEU A 186 -1.81 -3.51 -7.08
CA LEU A 186 -1.78 -3.78 -5.64
C LEU A 186 -0.74 -2.90 -4.92
N VAL A 187 0.48 -2.84 -5.44
CA VAL A 187 1.53 -2.00 -4.86
C VAL A 187 1.15 -0.53 -4.89
N ALA A 188 0.50 -0.03 -5.95
CA ALA A 188 0.03 1.34 -6.02
C ALA A 188 -1.06 1.66 -4.98
N HIS A 189 -2.04 0.77 -4.81
CA HIS A 189 -3.07 0.87 -3.76
C HIS A 189 -2.41 1.00 -2.38
N GLU A 190 -1.54 0.05 -2.04
CA GLU A 190 -1.01 -0.10 -0.69
C GLU A 190 0.01 1.00 -0.33
N LEU A 191 0.82 1.40 -1.31
CA LEU A 191 1.72 2.53 -1.14
C LEU A 191 0.98 3.87 -1.03
N TYR A 192 -0.24 3.98 -1.60
CA TYR A 192 -1.05 5.19 -1.43
C TYR A 192 -1.51 5.39 0.01
N HIS A 193 -1.74 4.33 0.78
CA HIS A 193 -2.02 4.45 2.22
C HIS A 193 -0.89 5.14 2.99
N ILE A 194 0.37 5.00 2.55
CA ILE A 194 1.50 5.71 3.18
C ILE A 194 1.42 7.22 2.87
N VAL A 195 1.02 7.60 1.65
CA VAL A 195 0.77 9.01 1.28
C VAL A 195 -0.38 9.59 2.10
N GLN A 196 -1.45 8.83 2.28
CA GLN A 196 -2.59 9.20 3.12
C GLN A 196 -2.18 9.40 4.57
N ALA A 197 -1.41 8.48 5.15
CA ALA A 197 -0.90 8.56 6.51
C ALA A 197 0.03 9.78 6.71
N GLU A 198 0.89 10.07 5.74
CA GLU A 198 1.74 11.28 5.77
C GLU A 198 0.87 12.54 5.76
N GLY A 199 -0.09 12.62 4.85
CA GLY A 199 -1.02 13.74 4.78
C GLY A 199 -1.85 13.92 6.05
N GLN A 200 -2.31 12.81 6.65
CA GLN A 200 -2.97 12.79 7.95
C GLN A 200 -2.10 13.36 9.06
N SER A 201 -0.82 12.99 9.11
CA SER A 201 0.12 13.48 10.11
C SER A 201 0.35 15.00 10.05
N MET A 202 0.13 15.60 8.88
CA MET A 202 0.22 17.05 8.66
C MET A 202 -1.07 17.81 9.02
N ARG A 203 -2.17 17.10 9.31
CA ARG A 203 -3.43 17.75 9.68
C ARG A 203 -3.26 18.41 11.04
N LYS A 204 -3.68 19.67 11.13
CA LYS A 204 -3.63 20.43 12.39
C LYS A 204 -4.54 19.87 13.49
N LYS A 205 -5.45 18.96 13.15
CA LYS A 205 -6.53 18.50 14.02
C LYS A 205 -6.78 17.02 13.79
N THR A 206 -6.96 16.32 14.90
CA THR A 206 -7.39 14.94 14.94
C THR A 206 -8.42 14.78 16.04
N ILE A 207 -9.43 13.96 15.80
CA ILE A 207 -10.34 13.49 16.86
C ILE A 207 -9.49 12.73 17.88
N THR A 208 -9.74 12.97 19.15
CA THR A 208 -8.94 12.43 20.24
C THR A 208 -9.74 11.38 21.02
N GLY A 209 -9.06 10.53 21.79
CA GLY A 209 -9.73 9.57 22.67
C GLY A 209 -10.62 10.19 23.77
N LYS A 210 -10.69 11.53 23.86
CA LYS A 210 -11.55 12.26 24.79
C LYS A 210 -12.92 12.62 24.20
N ASP A 211 -13.12 12.39 22.91
CA ASP A 211 -14.37 12.68 22.24
C ASP A 211 -15.53 11.76 22.66
N PRO A 212 -16.79 12.22 22.56
CA PRO A 212 -17.93 11.32 22.59
C PRO A 212 -17.74 10.14 21.62
N TYR A 213 -18.09 8.94 22.09
CA TYR A 213 -17.88 7.71 21.33
C TYR A 213 -18.47 7.77 19.91
N PHE A 214 -19.65 8.38 19.75
CA PHE A 214 -20.30 8.48 18.45
C PHE A 214 -19.46 9.26 17.43
N LEU A 215 -18.74 10.30 17.86
CA LEU A 215 -17.83 11.05 17.00
C LEU A 215 -16.62 10.21 16.61
N GLN A 216 -16.03 9.49 17.57
CA GLN A 216 -14.89 8.61 17.32
C GLN A 216 -15.26 7.50 16.32
N ALA A 217 -16.34 6.77 16.58
CA ALA A 217 -16.78 5.67 15.73
C ALA A 217 -17.19 6.15 14.33
N THR A 218 -17.88 7.30 14.25
CA THR A 218 -18.27 7.88 12.96
C THR A 218 -17.06 8.35 12.17
N ALA A 219 -16.14 9.07 12.80
CA ALA A 219 -14.92 9.52 12.14
C ALA A 219 -14.08 8.36 11.61
N ALA A 220 -13.93 7.30 12.40
CA ALA A 220 -13.20 6.12 11.97
C ALA A 220 -13.87 5.44 10.75
N LEU A 221 -15.20 5.37 10.68
CA LEU A 221 -15.88 4.86 9.47
C LEU A 221 -15.66 5.76 8.25
N LEU A 222 -15.76 7.09 8.42
CA LEU A 222 -15.51 8.04 7.33
C LEU A 222 -14.05 7.99 6.86
N GLU A 223 -13.12 7.82 7.79
CA GLU A 223 -11.70 7.66 7.51
C GLU A 223 -11.42 6.41 6.69
N ASN A 224 -11.95 5.25 7.09
CA ASN A 224 -11.79 4.02 6.33
C ASN A 224 -12.44 4.12 4.93
N LEU A 225 -13.63 4.72 4.82
CA LEU A 225 -14.29 4.93 3.54
C LEU A 225 -13.43 5.77 2.58
N TRP A 226 -12.87 6.87 3.08
CA TRP A 226 -11.98 7.73 2.31
C TRP A 226 -10.66 7.02 1.96
N SER A 227 -10.03 6.40 2.95
CA SER A 227 -8.73 5.73 2.82
C SER A 227 -8.79 4.67 1.72
N GLU A 228 -9.72 3.74 1.85
CA GLU A 228 -9.82 2.57 0.98
C GLU A 228 -10.40 2.92 -0.39
N GLY A 229 -11.42 3.78 -0.41
CA GLY A 229 -12.00 4.24 -1.65
C GLY A 229 -11.01 4.96 -2.57
N SER A 230 -10.19 5.85 -2.00
CA SER A 230 -9.19 6.56 -2.80
C SER A 230 -7.94 5.72 -3.10
N ALA A 231 -7.57 4.76 -2.25
CA ALA A 231 -6.53 3.78 -2.55
C ALA A 231 -6.94 2.81 -3.67
N ASN A 232 -8.20 2.36 -3.70
CA ASN A 232 -8.74 1.59 -4.82
C ASN A 232 -8.67 2.34 -6.15
N LEU A 233 -8.75 3.68 -6.14
CA LEU A 233 -8.56 4.48 -7.35
C LEU A 233 -7.09 4.66 -7.73
N ALA A 234 -6.17 4.63 -6.77
CA ALA A 234 -4.73 4.65 -7.03
C ALA A 234 -4.24 3.31 -7.62
N GLY A 235 -4.75 2.18 -7.12
CA GLY A 235 -4.52 0.84 -7.65
C GLY A 235 -5.71 0.30 -8.43
N ASP A 236 -6.20 1.06 -9.42
CA ASP A 236 -7.49 0.80 -10.08
C ASP A 236 -7.54 -0.53 -10.86
N PHE A 237 -8.18 -1.52 -10.25
CA PHE A 237 -8.47 -2.82 -10.86
C PHE A 237 -9.73 -2.80 -11.74
N ALA A 238 -10.50 -1.70 -11.78
CA ALA A 238 -11.69 -1.65 -12.62
C ALA A 238 -11.31 -1.68 -14.10
N GLY A 239 -11.83 -2.68 -14.81
CA GLY A 239 -11.49 -2.90 -16.23
C GLY A 239 -10.11 -3.53 -16.44
N PHE A 240 -9.44 -4.01 -15.38
CA PHE A 240 -8.24 -4.83 -15.53
C PHE A 240 -8.58 -6.17 -16.18
N GLU A 241 -7.87 -6.55 -17.26
CA GLU A 241 -8.11 -7.79 -18.02
C GLU A 241 -7.05 -8.86 -17.74
N GLY A 242 -6.66 -9.02 -16.48
CA GLY A 242 -5.71 -10.05 -16.07
C GLY A 242 -6.27 -11.46 -16.18
N LYS A 243 -5.40 -12.43 -16.49
CA LYS A 243 -5.79 -13.86 -16.69
C LYS A 243 -5.39 -14.78 -15.54
N SER A 244 -4.56 -14.31 -14.61
CA SER A 244 -4.16 -15.06 -13.43
C SER A 244 -5.35 -15.36 -12.52
N ALA A 245 -5.24 -16.33 -11.61
CA ALA A 245 -6.32 -16.61 -10.67
C ALA A 245 -6.52 -15.42 -9.72
N PHE A 246 -5.42 -14.84 -9.20
CA PHE A 246 -5.43 -13.58 -8.47
C PHE A 246 -6.21 -12.46 -9.19
N ALA A 247 -5.88 -12.17 -10.45
CA ALA A 247 -6.58 -11.13 -11.22
C ALA A 247 -8.07 -11.43 -11.43
N LYS A 248 -8.42 -12.69 -11.67
CA LYS A 248 -9.82 -13.10 -11.83
C LYS A 248 -10.61 -12.93 -10.55
N GLU A 249 -10.02 -13.25 -9.40
CA GLU A 249 -10.65 -13.03 -8.09
C GLU A 249 -10.93 -11.53 -7.87
N GLN A 250 -9.89 -10.70 -8.03
CA GLN A 250 -10.02 -9.24 -7.90
C GLN A 250 -11.08 -8.66 -8.86
N THR A 251 -11.02 -9.02 -10.14
CA THR A 251 -11.98 -8.51 -11.14
C THR A 251 -13.40 -9.01 -10.93
N ALA A 252 -13.58 -10.24 -10.44
CA ALA A 252 -14.90 -10.77 -10.09
C ALA A 252 -15.51 -10.03 -8.89
N GLU A 253 -14.70 -9.69 -7.89
CA GLU A 253 -15.14 -8.89 -6.74
C GLU A 253 -15.55 -7.47 -7.17
N TRP A 254 -14.77 -6.86 -8.06
CA TRP A 254 -15.11 -5.58 -8.69
C TRP A 254 -16.43 -5.62 -9.44
N ALA A 255 -16.63 -6.62 -10.31
CA ALA A 255 -17.86 -6.77 -11.08
C ALA A 255 -19.06 -6.97 -10.16
N LYS A 256 -18.94 -7.86 -9.16
CA LYS A 256 -19.98 -8.13 -8.15
C LYS A 256 -20.39 -6.84 -7.44
N ASN A 257 -19.43 -6.05 -6.96
CA ASN A 257 -19.71 -4.81 -6.23
C ASN A 257 -20.22 -3.67 -7.12
N ALA A 258 -19.79 -3.61 -8.38
CA ALA A 258 -20.32 -2.66 -9.34
C ALA A 258 -21.83 -2.88 -9.62
N ASP A 259 -22.25 -4.15 -9.71
CA ASP A 259 -23.65 -4.52 -9.94
C ASP A 259 -24.58 -4.14 -8.78
N ARG A 260 -24.07 -4.13 -7.54
CA ARG A 260 -24.82 -3.79 -6.32
C ARG A 260 -24.45 -2.43 -5.71
N ARG A 261 -23.99 -1.50 -6.54
CA ARG A 261 -23.50 -0.20 -6.08
C ARG A 261 -24.51 0.56 -5.20
N ARG A 262 -25.81 0.46 -5.46
CA ARG A 262 -26.84 1.15 -4.65
C ARG A 262 -26.98 0.53 -3.27
N GLU A 263 -26.92 -0.80 -3.21
CA GLU A 263 -26.95 -1.58 -1.98
C GLU A 263 -25.71 -1.30 -1.13
N ASN A 264 -24.53 -1.17 -1.74
CA ASN A 264 -23.30 -0.80 -1.03
C ASN A 264 -23.40 0.59 -0.37
N PHE A 265 -23.99 1.57 -1.06
CA PHE A 265 -24.26 2.89 -0.49
C PHE A 265 -25.26 2.78 0.66
N ALA A 266 -26.41 2.15 0.46
CA ALA A 266 -27.45 2.01 1.48
C ALA A 266 -26.94 1.27 2.74
N LEU A 267 -26.10 0.24 2.57
CA LEU A 267 -25.48 -0.48 3.68
C LEU A 267 -24.55 0.44 4.48
N PHE A 268 -23.68 1.20 3.80
CA PHE A 268 -22.80 2.14 4.47
C PHE A 268 -23.60 3.21 5.24
N GLU A 269 -24.67 3.76 4.67
CA GLU A 269 -25.53 4.73 5.33
C GLU A 269 -26.19 4.17 6.60
N ALA A 270 -26.72 2.95 6.53
CA ALA A 270 -27.32 2.30 7.69
C ALA A 270 -26.30 2.10 8.83
N VAL A 271 -25.08 1.69 8.48
CA VAL A 271 -23.99 1.49 9.45
C VAL A 271 -23.49 2.82 10.03
N LEU A 272 -23.35 3.85 9.19
CA LEU A 272 -22.96 5.20 9.62
C LEU A 272 -23.99 5.79 10.58
N TYR A 273 -25.29 5.69 10.24
CA TYR A 273 -26.38 6.14 11.09
C TYR A 273 -26.37 5.44 12.45
N LYS A 274 -26.18 4.11 12.45
CA LYS A 274 -26.04 3.30 13.67
C LYS A 274 -24.84 3.73 14.51
N SER A 275 -23.67 3.96 13.91
CA SER A 275 -22.48 4.46 14.60
C SER A 275 -22.67 5.84 15.23
N TYR A 276 -23.50 6.69 14.62
CA TYR A 276 -23.72 8.05 15.09
C TYR A 276 -24.83 8.14 16.16
N TYR A 277 -25.96 7.46 15.97
CA TYR A 277 -27.14 7.62 16.84
C TYR A 277 -27.37 6.48 17.84
N ASP A 278 -26.84 5.27 17.59
CA ASP A 278 -27.11 4.07 18.40
C ASP A 278 -25.82 3.57 19.08
N THR A 279 -25.27 4.39 19.97
CA THR A 279 -23.92 4.19 20.53
C THR A 279 -23.87 3.47 21.87
N SER A 280 -25.03 3.09 22.41
CA SER A 280 -25.15 2.48 23.74
C SER A 280 -24.28 1.22 23.89
N ALA A 281 -24.20 0.42 22.83
CA ALA A 281 -23.48 -0.85 22.82
C ALA A 281 -22.04 -0.78 22.29
N LYS A 282 -21.55 0.41 21.89
CA LYS A 282 -20.18 0.65 21.41
C LYS A 282 -19.66 -0.38 20.38
N ARG A 283 -20.38 -0.53 19.26
CA ARG A 283 -20.19 -1.61 18.26
C ARG A 283 -19.33 -1.29 17.04
N TYR A 284 -18.33 -0.42 17.19
CA TYR A 284 -17.48 0.01 16.08
C TYR A 284 -16.85 -1.18 15.33
N GLU A 285 -16.29 -2.17 16.02
CA GLU A 285 -15.67 -3.33 15.37
C GLU A 285 -16.66 -4.12 14.49
N GLN A 286 -17.92 -4.27 14.93
CA GLN A 286 -18.94 -4.93 14.12
C GLN A 286 -19.32 -4.07 12.90
N HIS A 287 -19.44 -2.75 13.09
CA HIS A 287 -19.73 -1.81 12.01
C HIS A 287 -18.59 -1.78 10.97
N TYR A 288 -17.33 -1.79 11.44
CA TYR A 288 -16.16 -1.90 10.59
C TYR A 288 -16.18 -3.20 9.78
N ASN A 289 -16.39 -4.35 10.44
CA ASN A 289 -16.42 -5.64 9.75
C ASN A 289 -17.54 -5.76 8.70
N ILE A 290 -18.70 -5.13 8.92
CA ILE A 290 -19.79 -5.10 7.94
C ILE A 290 -19.38 -4.33 6.67
N CYS A 291 -18.58 -3.28 6.82
CA CYS A 291 -18.24 -2.38 5.71
C CYS A 291 -16.94 -2.75 5.00
N PHE A 292 -15.92 -3.16 5.75
CA PHE A 292 -14.51 -3.17 5.32
C PHE A 292 -13.82 -4.53 5.44
N SER A 293 -14.57 -5.60 5.71
CA SER A 293 -13.99 -6.94 5.75
C SER A 293 -14.57 -7.84 4.66
N THR A 294 -13.81 -8.87 4.30
CA THR A 294 -14.21 -9.92 3.35
C THR A 294 -15.48 -10.67 3.77
N ALA A 295 -15.86 -10.64 5.06
CA ALA A 295 -17.11 -11.25 5.53
C ALA A 295 -18.37 -10.66 4.86
N TYR A 296 -18.27 -9.40 4.42
CA TYR A 296 -19.29 -8.68 3.68
C TYR A 296 -18.71 -8.06 2.41
N ASP A 297 -17.73 -8.74 1.81
CA ASP A 297 -17.13 -8.40 0.50
C ASP A 297 -16.63 -6.94 0.39
N GLU A 298 -16.15 -6.37 1.50
CA GLU A 298 -15.49 -5.05 1.53
C GLU A 298 -16.32 -3.95 0.84
N THR A 299 -17.66 -4.03 0.96
CA THR A 299 -18.61 -3.20 0.20
C THR A 299 -18.31 -1.71 0.25
N ALA A 300 -17.80 -1.20 1.38
CA ALA A 300 -17.47 0.20 1.55
C ALA A 300 -16.22 0.64 0.76
N TYR A 301 -15.29 -0.27 0.42
CA TYR A 301 -14.17 0.05 -0.47
C TYR A 301 -14.70 0.55 -1.82
N PHE A 302 -15.71 -0.13 -2.35
CA PHE A 302 -16.35 0.19 -3.62
C PHE A 302 -17.23 1.45 -3.54
N THR A 303 -17.93 1.67 -2.42
CA THR A 303 -18.65 2.92 -2.15
C THR A 303 -17.68 4.10 -2.19
N GLY A 304 -16.57 4.02 -1.46
CA GLY A 304 -15.56 5.07 -1.44
C GLY A 304 -14.92 5.28 -2.82
N TYR A 305 -14.65 4.22 -3.57
CA TYR A 305 -14.11 4.31 -4.92
C TYR A 305 -15.03 5.07 -5.89
N GLU A 306 -16.34 4.78 -5.87
CA GLU A 306 -17.30 5.51 -6.71
C GLU A 306 -17.35 7.01 -6.36
N MET A 307 -17.18 7.34 -5.08
CA MET A 307 -17.05 8.73 -4.62
C MET A 307 -15.76 9.37 -5.13
N ALA A 308 -14.63 8.68 -5.00
CA ALA A 308 -13.33 9.14 -5.50
C ALA A 308 -13.36 9.40 -7.01
N LYS A 309 -13.97 8.49 -7.79
CA LYS A 309 -14.19 8.66 -9.23
C LYS A 309 -15.04 9.86 -9.58
N ALA A 310 -16.15 10.06 -8.87
CA ALA A 310 -16.99 11.23 -9.08
C ALA A 310 -16.20 12.51 -8.79
N ILE A 311 -15.43 12.56 -7.70
CA ILE A 311 -14.57 13.71 -7.37
C ILE A 311 -13.57 13.97 -8.49
N VAL A 312 -12.86 12.95 -8.96
CA VAL A 312 -11.89 13.11 -10.06
C VAL A 312 -12.58 13.56 -11.34
N LYS A 313 -13.74 12.99 -11.67
CA LYS A 313 -14.49 13.32 -12.89
C LYS A 313 -14.98 14.77 -12.91
N TYR A 314 -15.51 15.27 -11.79
CA TYR A 314 -16.20 16.56 -11.75
C TYR A 314 -15.36 17.70 -11.16
N LYS A 315 -14.43 17.40 -10.25
CA LYS A 315 -13.57 18.39 -9.59
C LYS A 315 -12.09 18.24 -9.97
N GLY A 316 -11.73 17.19 -10.70
CA GLY A 316 -10.36 16.92 -11.15
C GLY A 316 -9.50 16.20 -10.11
N ARG A 317 -8.37 15.65 -10.57
CA ARG A 317 -7.43 14.89 -9.72
C ARG A 317 -6.87 15.71 -8.55
N LYS A 318 -6.58 16.99 -8.79
CA LYS A 318 -6.10 17.91 -7.75
C LYS A 318 -7.06 18.00 -6.56
N ALA A 319 -8.38 18.01 -6.81
CA ALA A 319 -9.35 18.07 -5.73
C ALA A 319 -9.30 16.82 -4.83
N LEU A 320 -9.12 15.63 -5.42
CA LEU A 320 -8.92 14.41 -4.63
C LEU A 320 -7.59 14.44 -3.87
N ALA A 321 -6.52 14.92 -4.51
CA ALA A 321 -5.22 15.08 -3.87
C ALA A 321 -5.30 16.02 -2.64
N ASP A 322 -5.94 17.19 -2.78
CA ASP A 322 -6.06 18.16 -1.68
C ASP A 322 -6.82 17.59 -0.46
N LEU A 323 -7.73 16.63 -0.67
CA LEU A 323 -8.47 15.96 0.41
C LEU A 323 -7.59 15.08 1.29
N VAL A 324 -6.39 14.68 0.84
CA VAL A 324 -5.41 13.98 1.69
C VAL A 324 -4.98 14.83 2.89
N LEU A 325 -4.95 16.15 2.73
CA LEU A 325 -4.62 17.10 3.80
C LEU A 325 -5.86 17.59 4.59
N ALA A 326 -7.05 17.14 4.22
CA ALA A 326 -8.31 17.56 4.83
C ALA A 326 -8.87 16.48 5.77
N ASP A 327 -9.75 16.87 6.70
CA ASP A 327 -10.49 15.90 7.50
C ASP A 327 -11.30 14.94 6.60
N PRO A 328 -11.37 13.62 6.88
CA PRO A 328 -12.04 12.65 6.00
C PRO A 328 -13.50 12.99 5.71
N ALA A 329 -14.21 13.69 6.61
CA ALA A 329 -15.58 14.14 6.32
C ALA A 329 -15.66 15.04 5.08
N ASN A 330 -14.59 15.76 4.71
CA ASN A 330 -14.54 16.57 3.50
C ASN A 330 -14.58 15.73 2.22
N PHE A 331 -14.11 14.47 2.25
CA PHE A 331 -14.22 13.57 1.10
C PHE A 331 -15.69 13.27 0.77
N ILE A 332 -16.47 12.95 1.80
CA ILE A 332 -17.90 12.69 1.67
C ILE A 332 -18.64 13.97 1.30
N ALA A 333 -18.32 15.09 1.94
CA ALA A 333 -18.88 16.40 1.62
C ALA A 333 -18.65 16.78 0.15
N ALA A 334 -17.44 16.56 -0.36
CA ALA A 334 -17.09 16.87 -1.73
C ALA A 334 -17.94 16.08 -2.73
N TYR A 335 -18.27 14.81 -2.42
CA TYR A 335 -19.18 13.99 -3.21
C TYR A 335 -20.64 14.45 -3.10
N ILE A 336 -21.09 14.82 -1.91
CA ILE A 336 -22.44 15.39 -1.67
C ILE A 336 -22.66 16.64 -2.52
N ASP A 337 -21.69 17.55 -2.53
CA ASP A 337 -21.76 18.76 -3.36
C ASP A 337 -21.90 18.44 -4.84
N ILE A 338 -21.18 17.42 -5.32
CA ILE A 338 -21.21 17.00 -6.72
C ILE A 338 -22.61 16.50 -7.11
N TYR A 339 -23.20 15.55 -6.38
CA TYR A 339 -24.49 15.03 -6.81
C TYR A 339 -25.64 16.04 -6.63
N LYS A 340 -25.43 17.11 -5.84
CA LYS A 340 -26.35 18.23 -5.70
C LYS A 340 -26.24 19.22 -6.85
N SER A 341 -25.02 19.50 -7.34
CA SER A 341 -24.78 20.43 -8.46
C SER A 341 -24.98 19.79 -9.83
N GLU A 342 -24.58 18.52 -9.98
CA GLU A 342 -24.55 17.81 -11.25
C GLU A 342 -25.88 17.08 -11.54
N LYS A 343 -26.29 17.09 -12.81
CA LYS A 343 -27.49 16.39 -13.30
C LYS A 343 -27.19 14.96 -13.78
N ASP A 344 -26.16 14.30 -13.27
CA ASP A 344 -25.82 12.91 -13.64
C ASP A 344 -26.65 11.91 -12.81
N SER A 345 -27.64 11.28 -13.44
CA SER A 345 -28.53 10.30 -12.81
C SER A 345 -27.84 9.01 -12.35
N ARG A 346 -26.58 8.80 -12.74
CA ARG A 346 -25.77 7.66 -12.28
C ARG A 346 -25.20 7.88 -10.88
N LEU A 347 -25.11 9.13 -10.42
CA LEU A 347 -24.65 9.44 -9.06
C LEU A 347 -25.67 8.95 -8.05
N ILE A 348 -25.20 8.20 -7.06
CA ILE A 348 -26.03 7.72 -5.94
C ILE A 348 -26.05 8.81 -4.88
N ARG A 349 -27.24 9.23 -4.49
CA ARG A 349 -27.43 10.26 -3.46
C ARG A 349 -27.57 9.58 -2.11
N PHE A 350 -26.94 10.14 -1.10
CA PHE A 350 -27.18 9.77 0.28
C PHE A 350 -28.53 10.32 0.76
N ASP A 351 -29.11 9.67 1.76
CA ASP A 351 -30.26 10.15 2.50
C ASP A 351 -29.92 11.40 3.32
N ALA A 352 -30.95 12.19 3.64
CA ALA A 352 -30.79 13.44 4.38
C ALA A 352 -30.16 13.25 5.77
N SER A 353 -30.35 12.09 6.41
CA SER A 353 -29.73 11.76 7.69
C SER A 353 -28.22 11.63 7.58
N THR A 354 -27.73 10.95 6.53
CA THR A 354 -26.30 10.85 6.22
C THR A 354 -25.69 12.22 5.92
N GLU A 355 -26.38 13.04 5.11
CA GLU A 355 -25.93 14.41 4.85
C GLU A 355 -25.82 15.25 6.12
N ALA A 356 -26.79 15.12 7.05
CA ALA A 356 -26.79 15.82 8.32
C ALA A 356 -25.64 15.37 9.24
N ILE A 357 -25.36 14.05 9.30
CA ILE A 357 -24.20 13.51 10.04
C ILE A 357 -22.91 14.13 9.50
N VAL A 358 -22.71 14.12 8.18
CA VAL A 358 -21.50 14.66 7.55
C VAL A 358 -21.36 16.17 7.82
N ALA A 359 -22.45 16.94 7.71
CA ALA A 359 -22.44 18.37 7.99
C ALA A 359 -22.02 18.68 9.44
N GLU A 360 -22.53 17.90 10.40
CA GLU A 360 -22.19 18.01 11.82
C GLU A 360 -20.71 17.64 12.08
N MET A 361 -20.20 16.57 11.45
CA MET A 361 -18.78 16.21 11.51
C MET A 361 -17.87 17.34 11.00
N LEU A 362 -18.26 18.01 9.90
CA LEU A 362 -17.53 19.17 9.35
C LEU A 362 -17.62 20.42 10.24
N GLN A 363 -18.74 20.63 10.93
CA GLN A 363 -18.87 21.74 11.87
C GLN A 363 -17.90 21.54 13.05
N ARG A 364 -17.91 20.35 13.63
CA ARG A 364 -17.06 20.01 14.77
C ARG A 364 -15.58 20.02 14.40
N SER A 365 -15.21 19.53 13.22
CA SER A 365 -13.82 19.61 12.77
C SER A 365 -13.33 21.06 12.63
N ARG A 366 -14.22 22.04 12.39
CA ARG A 366 -13.89 23.49 12.36
C ARG A 366 -13.75 24.13 13.73
N GLU A 367 -14.63 23.81 14.68
CA GLU A 367 -14.65 24.38 16.04
C GLU A 367 -13.38 24.08 16.87
N TRP A 368 -12.55 23.15 16.42
CA TRP A 368 -11.34 22.71 17.10
C TRP A 368 -10.08 23.51 16.72
N VAL A 369 -10.23 24.69 16.09
CA VAL A 369 -9.14 25.68 15.96
C VAL A 369 -9.21 26.56 17.21
N LYS A 370 -8.26 26.46 18.14
CA LYS A 370 -7.98 27.65 18.96
C LYS A 370 -7.19 28.64 18.08
N PRO A 371 -7.53 29.94 18.14
CA PRO A 371 -6.90 30.98 17.32
C PRO A 371 -5.38 30.99 17.44
#